data_AF-A0A239RMP0-F1
#
_entry.id   AF-A0A239RMP0-F1
#
_cell.length_a   1.000
_cell.length_b   1.000
_cell.length_c   1.000
_cell.angle_alpha   90.00
_cell.angle_beta   90.00
_cell.angle_gamma   90.00
#
_symmetry.space_group_name_H-M   'P 1'
#
loop_
_entity.id
_entity.type
_entity.pdbx_description
1 polymer ?
#
loop_
_entity_poly.entity_id
_entity_poly.type
_entity_poly.pdbx_seq_one_letter_code
_entity_poly.pdbx_strand_id
1 'polypeptide(L)'
;MIYLSLFITFFEIGLFGFGGGYGMLSLIQTETVVHHHWLSSAEFTNIVAISQMTPGPIGINSATYCGYTAVHNAGYNGALAMLGSAVATFALVLPSLILMILISKMFVKYMNTAPVQSVFMGLRPAVVGLLAAATLLLCNAENFGSPMVNPWQFWISMALFAATFVGTKWMKINPIKMICFAAYAGLMLLY
;
A
#
# COMPACT_ATOMS: atom_id res chain seq x y z
N MET A 1 10.16 -23.46 -17.79
CA MET A 1 11.15 -22.38 -18.01
C MET A 1 10.58 -21.03 -17.61
N ILE A 2 9.46 -20.58 -18.20
CA ILE A 2 8.88 -19.25 -17.90
C ILE A 2 8.60 -18.97 -16.41
N TYR A 3 8.04 -19.93 -15.66
CA TYR A 3 7.77 -19.73 -14.23
C TYR A 3 9.03 -19.51 -13.38
N LEU A 4 10.14 -20.15 -13.75
CA LEU A 4 11.42 -19.96 -13.06
C LEU A 4 11.99 -18.58 -13.37
N SER A 5 11.93 -18.16 -14.64
CA SER A 5 12.33 -16.82 -15.04
C SER A 5 11.49 -15.77 -14.34
N LEU A 6 10.15 -15.90 -14.34
CA LEU A 6 9.25 -15.04 -13.57
C LEU A 6 9.65 -14.96 -12.09
N PHE A 7 9.91 -16.11 -11.47
CA PHE A 7 10.31 -16.13 -10.07
C PHE A 7 11.61 -15.36 -9.83
N ILE A 8 12.66 -15.60 -10.63
CA ILE A 8 13.96 -14.94 -10.46
C ILE A 8 13.83 -13.44 -10.70
N THR A 9 13.23 -13.04 -11.83
CA THR A 9 13.05 -11.63 -12.20
C THR A 9 12.27 -10.86 -11.13
N PHE A 10 11.11 -11.38 -10.69
CA PHE A 10 10.32 -10.68 -9.68
C PHE A 10 10.95 -10.74 -8.29
N PHE A 11 11.73 -11.77 -7.95
CA PHE A 11 12.53 -11.81 -6.73
C PHE A 11 13.63 -10.73 -6.72
N GLU A 12 14.32 -10.54 -7.84
CA GLU A 12 15.32 -9.47 -8.01
C GLU A 12 14.66 -8.09 -7.94
N ILE A 13 13.54 -7.87 -8.62
CA ILE A 13 12.75 -6.63 -8.51
C ILE A 13 12.32 -6.39 -7.06
N GLY A 14 11.94 -7.44 -6.32
CA GLY A 14 11.61 -7.35 -4.90
C GLY A 14 12.80 -6.97 -4.00
N LEU A 15 14.03 -7.35 -4.37
CA LEU A 15 15.26 -6.96 -3.68
C LEU A 15 15.70 -5.53 -3.99
N PHE A 16 15.51 -5.09 -5.24
CA PHE A 16 16.01 -3.80 -5.76
C PHE A 16 14.92 -2.75 -5.99
N GLY A 17 13.68 -3.00 -5.54
CA GLY A 17 12.54 -2.11 -5.66
C GLY A 17 12.65 -0.88 -4.76
N PHE A 18 13.54 0.05 -5.10
CA PHE A 18 13.70 1.35 -4.44
C PHE A 18 12.87 2.44 -5.16
N GLY A 19 12.39 3.44 -4.41
CA GLY A 19 11.61 4.56 -4.98
C GLY A 19 10.09 4.40 -4.96
N GLY A 20 9.56 3.46 -4.17
CA GLY A 20 8.12 3.24 -4.03
C GLY A 20 7.49 2.57 -5.26
N GLY A 21 6.16 2.69 -5.38
CA GLY A 21 5.40 2.00 -6.43
C GLY A 21 5.87 2.35 -7.86
N TYR A 22 6.19 3.62 -8.12
CA TYR A 22 6.61 4.07 -9.45
C TYR A 22 8.06 3.68 -9.81
N GLY A 23 8.98 3.66 -8.84
CA GLY A 23 10.33 3.12 -9.08
C GLY A 23 10.30 1.62 -9.39
N MET A 24 9.40 0.89 -8.75
CA MET A 24 9.18 -0.52 -9.06
C MET A 24 8.60 -0.72 -10.46
N LEU A 25 7.68 0.14 -10.93
CA LEU A 25 7.15 0.05 -12.29
C LEU A 25 8.23 0.15 -13.37
N SER A 26 9.21 1.05 -13.21
CA SER A 26 10.30 1.16 -14.20
C SER A 26 11.16 -0.10 -14.27
N LEU A 27 11.38 -0.78 -13.14
CA LEU A 27 12.09 -2.07 -13.10
C LEU A 27 11.25 -3.16 -13.76
N ILE A 28 9.96 -3.26 -13.43
CA ILE A 28 9.06 -4.24 -14.04
C ILE A 28 8.98 -4.02 -15.57
N GLN A 29 8.86 -2.77 -16.04
CA GLN A 29 8.82 -2.48 -17.47
C GLN A 29 10.11 -2.92 -18.17
N THR A 30 11.26 -2.56 -17.58
CA THR A 30 12.57 -2.93 -18.14
C THR A 30 12.68 -4.45 -18.28
N GLU A 31 12.38 -5.18 -17.22
CA GLU A 31 12.50 -6.64 -17.24
C GLU A 31 11.47 -7.31 -18.16
N THR A 32 10.20 -6.91 -18.07
CA THR A 32 9.12 -7.62 -18.75
C THR A 32 8.94 -7.24 -20.22
N VAL A 33 9.26 -6.00 -20.60
CA VAL A 33 9.10 -5.49 -21.97
C VAL A 33 10.42 -5.48 -22.73
N VAL A 34 11.50 -5.00 -22.09
CA VAL A 34 12.79 -4.76 -22.76
C VAL A 34 13.70 -5.98 -22.70
N HIS A 35 13.83 -6.63 -21.54
CA HIS A 35 14.79 -7.73 -21.35
C HIS A 35 14.21 -9.09 -21.75
N HIS A 36 13.02 -9.41 -21.26
CA HIS A 36 12.38 -10.71 -21.52
C HIS A 36 11.39 -10.70 -22.67
N HIS A 37 10.94 -9.53 -23.12
CA HIS A 37 9.93 -9.38 -24.18
C HIS A 37 8.65 -10.20 -23.96
N TRP A 38 8.26 -10.41 -22.70
CA TRP A 38 7.03 -11.12 -22.35
C TRP A 38 5.78 -10.30 -22.66
N LEU A 39 5.91 -8.98 -22.61
CA LEU A 39 4.83 -8.02 -22.86
C LEU A 39 5.27 -6.96 -23.85
N SER A 40 4.32 -6.47 -24.64
CA SER A 40 4.47 -5.22 -25.39
C SER A 40 4.32 -3.99 -24.49
N SER A 41 4.84 -2.85 -24.92
CA SER A 41 4.66 -1.57 -24.22
C SER A 41 3.18 -1.20 -24.03
N ALA A 42 2.32 -1.56 -24.99
CA ALA A 42 0.89 -1.31 -24.91
C ALA A 42 0.22 -2.18 -23.83
N GLU A 43 0.55 -3.48 -23.76
CA GLU A 43 0.05 -4.36 -22.71
C GLU A 43 0.53 -3.92 -21.33
N PHE A 44 1.79 -3.52 -21.21
CA PHE A 44 2.31 -2.98 -19.95
C PHE A 44 1.56 -1.72 -19.52
N THR A 45 1.26 -0.82 -20.46
CA THR A 45 0.48 0.40 -20.19
C THR A 45 -0.93 0.06 -19.68
N ASN A 46 -1.60 -0.92 -20.29
CA ASN A 46 -2.89 -1.42 -19.83
C ASN A 46 -2.80 -2.02 -18.42
N ILE A 47 -1.74 -2.76 -18.12
CA ILE A 47 -1.50 -3.31 -16.77
C ILE A 47 -1.33 -2.21 -15.74
N VAL A 48 -0.59 -1.15 -16.05
CA VAL A 48 -0.44 0.00 -15.14
C VAL A 48 -1.81 0.64 -14.87
N ALA A 49 -2.64 0.84 -15.90
CA ALA A 49 -3.98 1.38 -15.73
C ALA A 49 -4.86 0.49 -14.82
N ILE A 50 -4.86 -0.83 -15.05
CA ILE A 50 -5.59 -1.79 -14.22
C ILE A 50 -5.04 -1.81 -12.77
N SER A 51 -3.73 -1.68 -12.61
CA SER A 51 -3.08 -1.69 -11.29
C SER A 51 -3.42 -0.48 -10.44
N GLN A 52 -3.73 0.65 -11.07
CA GLN A 52 -4.14 1.90 -10.39
C GLN A 52 -5.62 1.91 -10.00
N MET A 53 -6.49 1.28 -10.81
CA MET A 53 -7.92 1.17 -10.47
C MET A 53 -8.19 0.10 -9.40
N THR A 54 -7.28 -0.86 -9.23
CA THR A 54 -7.41 -1.92 -8.24
C THR A 54 -6.86 -1.47 -6.89
N PRO A 55 -7.58 -1.73 -5.77
CA PRO A 55 -7.09 -1.35 -4.46
C PRO A 55 -5.82 -2.13 -4.12
N GLY A 56 -4.77 -1.43 -3.67
CA GLY A 56 -3.53 -2.04 -3.20
C GLY A 56 -2.27 -1.34 -3.71
N PRO A 57 -1.09 -1.85 -3.35
CA PRO A 57 0.17 -1.29 -3.81
C PRO A 57 0.37 -1.55 -5.31
N ILE A 58 0.50 -0.48 -6.09
CA ILE A 58 0.62 -0.55 -7.55
C ILE A 58 1.69 -1.54 -8.04
N GLY A 59 2.84 -1.62 -7.38
CA GLY A 59 3.92 -2.53 -7.77
C GLY A 59 3.55 -4.01 -7.62
N ILE A 60 2.82 -4.36 -6.56
CA ILE A 60 2.31 -5.73 -6.34
C ILE A 60 1.23 -6.06 -7.37
N ASN A 61 0.28 -5.13 -7.59
CA ASN A 61 -0.78 -5.32 -8.57
C ASN A 61 -0.20 -5.50 -9.97
N SER A 62 0.76 -4.66 -10.36
CA SER A 62 1.43 -4.76 -11.66
C SER A 62 2.23 -6.05 -11.81
N ALA A 63 2.95 -6.51 -10.79
CA ALA A 63 3.61 -7.82 -10.82
C ALA A 63 2.62 -8.97 -11.03
N THR A 64 1.47 -8.92 -10.35
CA THR A 64 0.39 -9.92 -10.45
C THR A 64 -0.12 -10.02 -11.89
N TYR A 65 -0.43 -8.88 -12.52
CA TYR A 65 -0.94 -8.85 -13.89
C TYR A 65 0.15 -9.13 -14.94
N CYS A 66 1.38 -8.66 -14.73
CA CYS A 66 2.51 -9.00 -15.61
C CYS A 66 2.79 -10.51 -15.61
N GLY A 67 2.73 -11.16 -14.45
CA GLY A 67 2.86 -12.61 -14.34
C GLY A 67 1.76 -13.36 -15.10
N TYR A 68 0.51 -12.87 -15.07
CA TYR A 68 -0.58 -13.43 -15.87
C TYR A 68 -0.30 -13.31 -17.36
N THR A 69 -0.05 -12.07 -17.82
CA THR A 69 0.09 -11.75 -19.24
C THR A 69 1.32 -12.42 -19.84
N ALA A 70 2.44 -12.48 -19.12
CA ALA A 70 3.64 -13.18 -19.58
C ALA A 70 3.38 -14.67 -19.86
N VAL A 71 2.69 -15.36 -18.95
CA VAL A 71 2.36 -16.79 -19.13
C VAL A 71 1.28 -16.98 -20.20
N HIS A 72 0.30 -16.08 -20.26
CA HIS A 72 -0.72 -16.11 -21.30
C HIS A 72 -0.11 -15.94 -22.71
N ASN A 73 0.78 -14.96 -22.88
CA ASN A 73 1.48 -14.69 -24.15
C ASN A 73 2.43 -15.83 -24.56
N ALA A 74 2.92 -16.60 -23.58
CA ALA A 74 3.69 -17.81 -23.85
C ALA A 74 2.83 -19.02 -24.30
N GLY A 75 1.52 -18.83 -24.53
CA GLY A 75 0.61 -19.82 -25.12
C GLY A 75 -0.06 -20.76 -24.10
N TYR A 76 0.04 -20.47 -22.81
CA TYR A 76 -0.57 -21.29 -21.76
C TYR A 76 -2.04 -20.91 -21.51
N ASN A 77 -2.84 -21.88 -21.07
CA ASN A 77 -4.25 -21.67 -20.72
C ASN A 77 -4.41 -20.70 -19.51
N GLY A 78 -5.57 -20.07 -19.36
CA GLY A 78 -5.86 -19.10 -18.31
C GLY A 78 -5.61 -19.60 -16.89
N ALA A 79 -5.87 -20.87 -16.60
CA ALA A 79 -5.57 -21.47 -15.29
C ALA A 79 -4.06 -21.47 -14.97
N LEU A 80 -3.22 -21.73 -15.99
CA LEU A 80 -1.77 -21.70 -15.88
C LEU A 80 -1.25 -20.27 -15.81
N ALA A 81 -1.91 -19.33 -16.49
CA ALA A 81 -1.62 -17.91 -16.37
C ALA A 81 -1.90 -17.35 -14.96
N MET A 82 -2.95 -17.83 -14.28
CA MET A 82 -3.18 -17.50 -12.86
C MET A 82 -2.04 -17.97 -11.95
N LEU A 83 -1.43 -19.13 -12.24
CA LEU A 83 -0.21 -19.52 -11.52
C LEU A 83 0.96 -18.57 -11.80
N GLY A 84 1.02 -18.00 -13.02
CA GLY A 84 2.00 -16.96 -13.37
C GLY A 84 1.86 -15.72 -12.48
N SER A 85 0.62 -15.27 -12.25
CA SER A 85 0.34 -14.21 -11.27
C SER A 85 0.82 -14.57 -9.87
N ALA A 86 0.44 -15.75 -9.37
CA ALA A 86 0.82 -16.16 -8.02
C ALA A 86 2.34 -16.24 -7.84
N VAL A 87 3.05 -16.77 -8.84
CA VAL A 87 4.52 -16.88 -8.82
C VAL A 87 5.17 -15.49 -8.82
N ALA A 88 4.76 -14.60 -9.71
CA ALA A 88 5.32 -13.24 -9.80
C ALA A 88 5.09 -12.45 -8.51
N THR A 89 3.85 -12.46 -8.00
CA THR A 89 3.49 -11.75 -6.77
C THR A 89 4.21 -12.31 -5.55
N PHE A 90 4.26 -13.63 -5.43
CA PHE A 90 4.96 -14.28 -4.32
C PHE A 90 6.45 -13.98 -4.35
N ALA A 91 7.09 -14.13 -5.52
CA ALA A 91 8.52 -13.85 -5.69
C ALA A 91 8.87 -12.40 -5.35
N LEU A 92 8.05 -11.43 -5.78
CA LEU A 92 8.22 -10.02 -5.47
C LEU A 92 8.18 -9.74 -3.96
N VAL A 93 7.23 -10.34 -3.24
CA VAL A 93 7.03 -10.07 -1.80
C VAL A 93 8.02 -10.84 -0.92
N LEU A 94 8.46 -12.02 -1.38
CA LEU A 94 9.33 -12.94 -0.65
C LEU A 94 10.60 -12.29 -0.05
N PRO A 95 11.41 -11.48 -0.76
CA PRO A 95 12.61 -10.88 -0.18
C PRO A 95 12.28 -9.96 1.00
N SER A 96 11.26 -9.11 0.87
CA SER A 96 10.81 -8.24 1.97
C SER A 96 10.27 -9.05 3.16
N LEU A 97 9.58 -10.17 2.91
CA LEU A 97 9.09 -11.08 3.95
C LEU A 97 10.26 -11.71 4.72
N ILE A 98 11.27 -12.21 4.01
CA ILE A 98 12.47 -12.81 4.61
C ILE A 98 13.21 -11.78 5.48
N LEU A 99 13.44 -10.59 4.93
CA LEU A 99 14.11 -9.50 5.66
C LEU A 99 13.32 -9.11 6.91
N MET A 100 12.00 -8.98 6.80
CA MET A 100 11.14 -8.64 7.93
C MET A 100 11.19 -9.71 9.02
N ILE A 101 11.12 -11.00 8.69
CA ILE A 101 11.22 -12.09 9.66
C ILE A 101 12.58 -12.07 10.36
N LEU A 102 13.67 -11.86 9.61
CA LEU A 102 15.02 -11.83 10.15
C LEU A 102 15.22 -10.64 11.11
N ILE A 103 14.80 -9.45 10.69
CA ILE A 103 14.85 -8.23 11.50
C ILE A 103 13.96 -8.39 12.74
N SER A 104 12.75 -8.93 12.60
CA SER A 104 11.82 -9.16 13.71
C SER A 104 12.42 -10.10 14.76
N LYS A 105 13.07 -11.18 14.33
CA LYS A 105 13.74 -12.12 15.26
C LYS A 105 14.89 -11.44 16.01
N MET A 106 15.70 -10.65 15.33
CA MET A 106 16.74 -9.84 15.98
C MET A 106 16.14 -8.82 16.94
N PHE A 107 15.05 -8.18 16.53
CA PHE A 107 14.38 -7.16 17.30
C PHE A 107 13.83 -7.70 18.62
N VAL A 108 13.13 -8.84 18.60
CA VAL A 108 12.62 -9.48 19.83
C VAL A 108 13.76 -9.83 20.80
N LYS A 109 14.94 -10.21 20.28
CA LYS A 109 16.12 -10.51 21.11
C LYS A 109 16.72 -9.26 21.77
N TYR A 110 16.80 -8.14 21.05
CA TYR A 110 17.50 -6.93 21.50
C TYR A 110 16.58 -5.79 21.97
N MET A 111 15.25 -5.97 21.93
CA MET A 111 14.27 -4.95 22.27
C MET A 111 14.52 -4.32 23.66
N ASN A 112 14.97 -5.10 24.64
CA ASN A 112 15.18 -4.64 26.01
C ASN A 112 16.56 -4.01 26.26
N THR A 113 17.40 -3.89 25.24
CA THR A 113 18.71 -3.24 25.38
C THR A 113 18.55 -1.72 25.44
N ALA A 114 19.35 -1.06 26.29
CA ALA A 114 19.36 0.39 26.45
C ALA A 114 19.45 1.18 25.11
N PRO A 115 20.33 0.85 24.14
CA PRO A 115 20.39 1.58 22.89
C PRO A 115 19.10 1.49 22.06
N VAL A 116 18.48 0.31 21.99
CA VAL A 116 17.21 0.14 21.25
C VAL A 116 16.10 0.93 21.93
N GLN A 117 15.97 0.86 23.25
CA GLN A 117 14.98 1.63 24.00
C GLN A 117 15.15 3.15 23.79
N SER A 118 16.38 3.66 23.82
CA SER A 118 16.68 5.07 23.57
C SER A 118 16.25 5.53 22.17
N VAL A 119 16.49 4.72 21.14
CA VAL A 119 16.00 5.02 19.78
C VAL A 119 14.47 5.08 19.76
N PHE A 120 13.78 4.13 20.40
CA PHE A 120 12.31 4.14 20.46
C PHE A 120 11.74 5.31 21.28
N MET A 121 12.45 5.78 22.30
CA MET A 121 12.06 6.99 23.03
C MET A 121 12.05 8.24 22.13
N GLY A 122 12.95 8.32 21.14
CA GLY A 122 12.92 9.37 20.12
C GLY A 122 11.90 9.11 19.00
N LEU A 123 11.80 7.85 18.55
CA LEU A 123 10.94 7.47 17.43
C LEU A 123 9.45 7.63 17.75
N ARG A 124 9.01 7.23 18.94
CA ARG A 124 7.59 7.30 19.36
C ARG A 124 7.00 8.72 19.23
N PRO A 125 7.56 9.77 19.86
CA PRO A 125 7.04 11.12 19.71
C PRO A 125 7.21 11.67 18.29
N ALA A 126 8.26 11.29 17.56
CA ALA A 126 8.43 11.70 16.16
C ALA A 126 7.31 11.15 15.26
N VAL A 127 6.94 9.88 15.41
CA VAL A 127 5.82 9.27 14.68
C VAL A 127 4.50 9.93 15.04
N VAL A 128 4.26 10.21 16.32
CA VAL A 128 3.06 10.95 16.75
C VAL A 128 3.01 12.34 16.13
N GLY A 129 4.13 13.07 16.13
CA GLY A 129 4.22 14.39 15.50
C GLY A 129 3.99 14.35 13.99
N LEU A 130 4.54 13.36 13.29
CA LEU A 130 4.34 13.17 11.86
C LEU A 130 2.87 12.88 11.53
N LEU A 131 2.23 11.98 12.29
CA LEU A 131 0.80 11.67 12.13
C LEU A 131 -0.08 12.88 12.46
N ALA A 132 0.26 13.65 13.49
CA ALA A 132 -0.44 14.88 13.83
C ALA A 132 -0.31 15.93 12.71
N ALA A 133 0.89 16.11 12.15
CA ALA A 133 1.12 17.01 11.02
C ALA A 133 0.32 16.59 9.78
N ALA A 134 0.33 15.30 9.43
CA ALA A 134 -0.47 14.77 8.34
C ALA A 134 -1.98 14.98 8.58
N THR A 135 -2.45 14.80 9.81
CA THR A 135 -3.85 15.06 10.19
C THR A 135 -4.20 16.54 10.03
N LEU A 136 -3.33 17.44 10.49
CA LEU A 136 -3.54 18.89 10.36
C LEU A 136 -3.56 19.35 8.89
N LEU A 137 -2.76 18.74 8.02
CA LEU A 137 -2.80 19.01 6.58
C LEU A 137 -4.14 18.64 5.95
N LEU A 138 -4.80 17.61 6.47
CA LEU A 138 -6.14 17.21 6.03
C LEU A 138 -7.25 18.11 6.60
N CYS A 139 -7.01 18.83 7.70
CA CYS A 139 -7.94 19.81 8.27
C CYS A 139 -7.98 21.13 7.47
N ASN A 140 -8.22 21.03 6.16
CA ASN A 140 -8.32 22.16 5.24
C ASN A 140 -9.79 22.44 4.85
N ALA A 141 -10.03 23.55 4.15
CA ALA A 141 -11.38 23.98 3.75
C ALA A 141 -12.08 23.02 2.78
N GLU A 142 -11.35 22.18 2.04
CA GLU A 142 -11.93 21.20 1.10
C GLU A 142 -12.51 20.01 1.86
N ASN A 143 -11.79 19.51 2.87
CA ASN A 143 -12.22 18.35 3.66
C ASN A 143 -13.20 18.74 4.78
N PHE A 144 -12.90 19.82 5.52
CA PHE A 144 -13.71 20.24 6.67
C PHE A 144 -14.72 21.33 6.32
N GLY A 145 -14.69 21.95 5.14
CA GLY A 145 -15.51 23.11 4.83
C GLY A 145 -14.93 24.41 5.41
N SER A 146 -15.48 25.55 5.00
CA SER A 146 -15.10 26.87 5.51
C SER A 146 -16.24 27.44 6.37
N PRO A 147 -15.97 27.99 7.56
CA PRO A 147 -16.98 28.65 8.40
C PRO A 147 -17.73 29.77 7.70
N MET A 148 -17.14 30.39 6.68
CA MET A 148 -17.74 31.53 5.96
C MET A 148 -18.51 31.10 4.71
N VAL A 149 -18.17 29.95 4.11
CA VAL A 149 -18.77 29.50 2.84
C VAL A 149 -19.83 28.42 3.09
N ASN A 150 -19.48 27.39 3.87
CA ASN A 150 -20.37 26.27 4.20
C ASN A 150 -20.30 25.97 5.71
N PRO A 151 -20.96 26.79 6.55
CA PRO A 151 -20.91 26.63 8.00
C PRO A 151 -21.45 25.27 8.46
N TRP A 152 -22.46 24.74 7.76
CA TRP A 152 -23.08 23.45 8.07
C TRP A 152 -22.08 22.28 7.97
N GLN A 153 -21.36 22.20 6.84
CA GLN A 153 -20.31 21.20 6.63
C GLN A 153 -19.21 21.33 7.69
N PHE A 154 -18.79 22.56 8.00
CA PHE A 154 -17.77 22.83 9.02
C PHE A 154 -18.13 22.27 10.39
N TRP A 155 -19.31 22.57 10.89
CA TRP A 155 -19.74 22.10 12.20
C TRP A 155 -19.93 20.58 12.26
N ILE A 156 -20.48 19.96 11.20
CA ILE A 156 -20.62 18.50 11.13
C ILE A 156 -19.26 17.81 11.08
N SER A 157 -18.34 18.24 10.22
CA SER A 157 -17.01 17.65 10.12
C SER A 157 -16.23 17.78 11.43
N MET A 158 -16.34 18.93 12.11
CA MET A 158 -15.79 19.11 13.46
C MET A 158 -16.44 18.19 14.50
N ALA A 159 -17.76 18.01 14.45
CA ALA A 159 -18.48 17.11 15.35
C ALA A 159 -18.09 15.64 15.11
N LEU A 160 -17.97 15.21 13.85
CA LEU A 160 -17.52 13.87 13.47
C LEU A 160 -16.07 13.62 13.90
N PHE A 161 -15.19 14.60 13.73
CA PHE A 161 -13.81 14.53 14.21
C PHE A 161 -13.75 14.38 15.74
N ALA A 162 -14.50 15.19 16.48
CA ALA A 162 -14.58 15.09 17.93
C ALA A 162 -15.18 13.74 18.37
N ALA A 163 -16.27 13.31 17.75
CA ALA A 163 -16.94 12.05 18.06
C ALA A 163 -16.06 10.83 17.78
N THR A 164 -15.32 10.82 16.68
CA THR A 164 -14.37 9.74 16.34
C THR A 164 -13.19 9.71 17.31
N PHE A 165 -12.67 10.88 17.72
CA PHE A 165 -11.63 10.97 18.73
C PHE A 165 -12.09 10.46 20.11
N VAL A 166 -13.27 10.89 20.56
CA VAL A 166 -13.90 10.45 21.82
C VAL A 166 -14.23 8.95 21.78
N GLY A 167 -14.84 8.48 20.70
CA GLY A 167 -15.22 7.08 20.51
C GLY A 167 -14.01 6.15 20.54
N THR A 168 -12.91 6.57 19.91
CA THR A 168 -11.68 5.76 19.87
C THR A 168 -10.93 5.82 21.19
N LYS A 169 -10.75 7.02 21.78
CA LYS A 169 -9.92 7.20 22.98
C LYS A 169 -10.61 6.75 24.27
N TRP A 170 -11.85 7.15 24.48
CA TRP A 170 -12.57 6.91 25.73
C TRP A 170 -13.47 5.69 25.67
N MET A 171 -14.22 5.52 24.58
CA MET A 171 -15.12 4.38 24.44
C MET A 171 -14.43 3.11 23.91
N LYS A 172 -13.14 3.21 23.53
CA LYS A 172 -12.32 2.11 22.99
C LYS A 172 -13.00 1.36 21.84
N ILE A 173 -13.79 2.08 21.03
CA ILE A 173 -14.43 1.51 19.85
C ILE A 173 -13.32 1.13 18.85
N ASN A 174 -13.46 -0.05 18.23
CA ASN A 174 -12.51 -0.50 17.23
C ASN A 174 -12.44 0.52 16.06
N PRO A 175 -11.23 0.96 15.64
CA PRO A 175 -11.08 1.93 14.56
C PRO A 175 -11.83 1.57 13.28
N ILE A 176 -11.90 0.29 12.92
CA ILE A 176 -12.62 -0.17 11.72
C ILE A 176 -14.11 0.14 11.83
N LYS A 177 -14.73 -0.15 12.99
CA LYS A 177 -16.14 0.18 13.22
C LYS A 177 -16.36 1.69 13.22
N MET A 178 -15.40 2.43 13.77
CA MET A 178 -15.49 3.88 13.84
C MET A 178 -15.44 4.53 12.45
N ILE A 179 -14.62 3.99 11.55
CA ILE A 179 -14.61 4.38 10.13
C ILE A 179 -15.98 4.13 9.49
N CYS A 180 -16.59 2.95 9.71
CA CYS A 180 -17.92 2.65 9.18
C CYS A 180 -19.01 3.61 9.69
N PHE A 181 -19.02 3.88 11.01
CA PHE A 181 -19.99 4.82 11.59
C PHE A 181 -19.78 6.26 11.09
N ALA A 182 -18.53 6.71 10.98
CA ALA A 182 -18.22 8.04 10.47
C ALA A 182 -18.59 8.18 8.98
N ALA A 183 -18.33 7.14 8.18
CA ALA A 183 -18.73 7.12 6.76
C ALA A 183 -20.26 7.19 6.61
N TYR A 184 -21.00 6.40 7.39
CA TYR A 184 -22.46 6.43 7.39
C TYR A 184 -23.02 7.78 7.86
N ALA A 185 -22.49 8.33 8.96
CA ALA A 185 -22.92 9.63 9.48
C ALA A 185 -22.59 10.77 8.53
N GLY A 186 -21.43 10.75 7.87
CA GLY A 186 -21.06 11.71 6.83
C GLY A 186 -22.01 11.65 5.64
N LEU A 187 -22.35 10.45 5.15
CA LEU A 187 -23.32 10.25 4.07
C LEU A 187 -24.71 10.78 4.41
N MET A 188 -25.17 10.67 5.66
CA MET A 188 -26.51 11.14 6.03
C MET A 188 -26.59 12.64 6.38
N LEU A 189 -25.49 13.23 6.83
CA LEU A 189 -25.49 14.61 7.35
C LEU A 189 -25.02 15.63 6.31
N LEU A 190 -24.21 15.20 5.33
CA LEU A 190 -23.58 16.08 4.33
C LEU A 190 -24.13 15.90 2.91
N TYR A 191 -24.83 14.80 2.63
CA TYR A 191 -25.48 14.49 1.34
C TYR A 191 -26.97 14.24 1.56
#